data_AF-A0A5K3EXZ0-F1
#
_entry.id   AF-A0A5K3EXZ0-F1
#
_cell.length_a   1.000
_cell.length_b   1.000
_cell.length_c   1.000
_cell.angle_alpha   90.00
_cell.angle_beta   90.00
_cell.angle_gamma   90.00
#
_symmetry.space_group_name_H-M   'P 1'
#
loop_
_entity.id
_entity.type
_entity.pdbx_description
1 polymer ?
#
loop_
_entity_poly.entity_id
_entity_poly.type
_entity_poly.pdbx_seq_one_letter_code
_entity_poly.pdbx_strand_id
1 'polypeptide(L)'
;ANRYETKALGVKRSTAKVALHDPYEPNALVLYEPPERNAHDCLKSDSDKQLVHVVVDPILSGVLRPHQREGVKFMYDCVTGVKIPNNYGCIMADEMGLGKTLQCITLIWTLLRQSPEAKPM
;
A
#
# COMPACT_ATOMS: atom_id res chain seq x y z
N ALA A 1 14.31 -9.41 15.01
CA ALA A 1 15.75 -9.15 15.18
C ALA A 1 16.02 -7.68 14.88
N ASN A 2 16.82 -7.03 15.74
CA ASN A 2 17.06 -5.60 15.87
C ASN A 2 17.26 -4.81 14.56
N ARG A 3 16.49 -3.73 14.39
CA ARG A 3 16.89 -2.58 13.56
C ARG A 3 17.39 -1.50 14.53
N TYR A 4 18.67 -1.16 14.42
CA TYR A 4 19.35 -0.16 15.24
C TYR A 4 18.57 1.16 15.24
N GLU A 5 17.90 1.46 16.35
CA GLU A 5 17.19 2.71 16.60
C GLU A 5 18.22 3.75 17.07
N THR A 6 18.90 4.43 16.14
CA THR A 6 19.63 5.67 16.46
C THR A 6 18.61 6.76 16.78
N LYS A 7 18.16 6.81 18.04
CA LYS A 7 17.32 7.87 18.59
C LYS A 7 18.16 9.13 18.75
N ALA A 8 18.11 10.04 17.77
CA ALA A 8 18.53 11.40 17.99
C ALA A 8 17.51 12.08 18.94
N LEU A 9 17.88 12.19 20.22
CA LEU A 9 17.10 12.89 21.23
C LEU A 9 17.05 14.38 20.88
N GLY A 10 15.88 14.88 20.46
CA GLY A 10 15.63 16.33 20.24
C GLY A 10 14.96 16.70 18.92
N VAL A 11 14.92 15.80 17.94
CA VAL A 11 14.16 16.04 16.70
C VAL A 11 12.71 15.59 16.95
N LYS A 12 11.75 16.54 16.94
CA LYS A 12 10.33 16.19 16.89
C LYS A 12 10.15 15.23 15.71
N ARG A 13 9.54 14.05 15.95
CA ARG A 13 9.20 13.11 14.86
C ARG A 13 8.55 13.92 13.75
N SER A 14 9.08 13.80 12.53
CA SER A 14 8.46 14.40 11.36
C SER A 14 6.99 13.97 11.35
N THR A 15 6.09 14.95 11.40
CA THR A 15 4.64 14.72 11.29
C THR A 15 4.23 14.47 9.84
N ALA A 16 5.20 14.36 8.92
CA ALA A 16 4.93 14.05 7.53
C ALA A 16 4.29 12.67 7.41
N LYS A 17 3.23 12.58 6.60
CA LYS A 17 2.63 11.31 6.22
C LYS A 17 3.65 10.51 5.39
N VAL A 18 3.97 9.30 5.84
CA VAL A 18 4.86 8.38 5.13
C VAL A 18 4.13 7.05 4.92
N ALA A 19 4.49 6.34 3.85
CA ALA A 19 4.02 4.98 3.61
C ALA A 19 4.41 4.07 4.79
N LEU A 20 3.58 3.06 5.07
CA LEU A 20 3.82 2.14 6.18
C LEU A 20 5.02 1.22 5.95
N HIS A 21 5.25 0.84 4.69
CA HIS A 21 6.38 0.04 4.24
C HIS A 21 7.11 0.76 3.10
N ASP A 22 8.39 0.43 2.92
CA ASP A 22 9.25 1.07 1.92
C ASP A 22 8.87 0.62 0.50
N PRO A 23 8.47 1.54 -0.40
CA PRO A 23 8.11 1.20 -1.78
C PRO A 23 9.33 0.85 -2.65
N TYR A 24 10.55 1.21 -2.25
CA TYR A 24 11.76 1.03 -3.04
C TYR A 24 12.56 -0.22 -2.65
N GLU A 25 12.08 -0.98 -1.67
CA GLU A 25 12.68 -2.27 -1.33
C GLU A 25 12.57 -3.26 -2.50
N PRO A 26 13.60 -4.10 -2.71
CA PRO A 26 13.56 -5.10 -3.77
C PRO A 26 12.38 -6.05 -3.56
N ASN A 27 11.61 -6.28 -4.62
CA ASN A 27 10.36 -7.06 -4.61
C ASN A 27 9.20 -6.44 -3.81
N ALA A 28 9.25 -5.16 -3.44
CA ALA A 28 8.09 -4.47 -2.88
C ALA A 28 6.88 -4.62 -3.83
N LEU A 29 5.70 -4.88 -3.26
CA LEU A 29 4.45 -4.93 -4.01
C LEU A 29 3.66 -3.65 -3.71
N VAL A 30 3.77 -2.68 -4.63
CA VAL A 30 3.13 -1.38 -4.51
C VAL A 30 1.73 -1.43 -5.13
N LEU A 31 0.71 -1.23 -4.29
CA LEU A 31 -0.70 -1.21 -4.72
C LEU A 31 -1.15 0.19 -5.12
N TYR A 32 -0.53 1.24 -4.59
CA TYR A 32 -0.82 2.61 -4.96
C TYR A 32 0.45 3.45 -4.96
N GLU A 33 0.63 4.23 -6.02
CA GLU A 33 1.68 5.23 -6.15
C GLU A 33 1.01 6.61 -6.18
N PRO A 34 1.45 7.56 -5.34
CA PRO A 34 0.93 8.92 -5.38
C PRO A 34 1.33 9.58 -6.71
N PRO A 35 0.46 10.43 -7.29
CA PRO A 35 0.76 11.12 -8.54
C PRO A 35 1.97 12.04 -8.36
N GLU A 36 2.82 12.11 -9.38
CA GLU A 36 3.94 13.04 -9.41
C GLU A 36 3.43 14.48 -9.27
N ARG A 37 3.97 15.21 -8.28
CA ARG A 37 3.68 16.62 -8.06
C ARG A 37 4.96 17.42 -8.19
N ASN A 38 4.87 18.59 -8.83
CA ASN A 38 6.01 19.50 -8.93
C ASN A 38 6.42 20.00 -7.54
N ALA A 39 7.72 20.24 -7.33
CA ALA A 39 8.26 20.70 -6.04
C ALA A 39 7.56 21.98 -5.52
N HIS A 40 7.19 22.88 -6.43
CA HIS A 40 6.46 24.11 -6.10
C HIS A 40 5.01 23.85 -5.64
N ASP A 41 4.35 22.83 -6.16
CA ASP A 41 2.98 22.46 -5.75
C ASP A 41 2.98 21.71 -4.41
N CYS A 42 4.02 20.90 -4.16
CA CYS A 42 4.24 20.26 -2.86
C CYS A 42 4.43 21.27 -1.73
N LEU A 43 5.09 22.39 -1.98
CA LEU A 43 5.29 23.46 -0.99
C LEU A 43 4.00 24.25 -0.69
N LYS A 44 3.03 24.25 -1.60
CA LYS A 44 1.76 24.98 -1.46
C LYS A 44 0.65 24.14 -0.83
N SER A 45 0.70 22.82 -0.96
CA SER A 45 -0.34 21.94 -0.43
C SER A 45 -0.22 21.75 1.08
N ASP A 46 -1.36 21.69 1.76
CA ASP A 46 -1.43 21.24 3.16
C ASP A 46 -0.77 19.86 3.30
N SER A 47 0.08 19.68 4.30
CA SER A 47 0.69 18.38 4.64
C SER A 47 -0.36 17.27 4.82
N ASP A 48 -1.59 17.63 5.18
CA ASP A 48 -2.70 16.71 5.38
C ASP A 48 -3.25 16.11 4.08
N LYS A 49 -3.05 16.78 2.95
CA LYS A 49 -3.50 16.32 1.60
C LYS A 49 -2.40 15.57 0.84
N GLN A 50 -1.27 15.31 1.49
CA GLN A 50 -0.22 14.49 0.91
C GLN A 50 -0.66 13.03 0.91
N LEU A 51 -0.65 12.44 -0.28
CA LEU A 51 -0.91 11.02 -0.46
C LEU A 51 0.40 10.23 -0.31
N VAL A 52 0.30 9.02 0.23
CA VAL A 52 1.42 8.11 0.44
C VAL A 52 1.25 6.85 -0.39
N HIS A 53 2.35 6.13 -0.60
CA HIS A 53 2.32 4.82 -1.23
C HIS A 53 1.55 3.83 -0.35
N VAL A 54 0.83 2.91 -0.99
CA VAL A 54 0.28 1.73 -0.32
C VAL A 54 1.11 0.53 -0.77
N VAL A 55 1.78 -0.10 0.19
CA VAL A 55 2.77 -1.16 -0.08
C VAL A 55 2.37 -2.37 0.74
N VAL A 56 2.24 -3.53 0.09
CA VAL A 56 1.90 -4.77 0.79
C VAL A 56 3.02 -5.11 1.78
N ASP A 57 2.60 -5.53 2.99
CA ASP A 57 3.52 -5.95 4.06
C ASP A 57 4.59 -6.94 3.52
N PRO A 58 5.90 -6.66 3.70
CA PRO A 58 6.98 -7.50 3.21
C PRO A 58 6.87 -8.98 3.60
N ILE A 59 6.25 -9.29 4.76
CA ILE A 59 6.03 -10.67 5.21
C ILE A 59 5.07 -11.40 4.25
N LEU A 60 4.04 -10.72 3.77
CA LEU A 60 3.07 -11.27 2.84
C LEU A 60 3.60 -11.22 1.41
N SER A 61 4.10 -10.07 0.97
CA SER A 61 4.59 -9.90 -0.40
C SER A 61 5.78 -10.81 -0.73
N GLY A 62 6.60 -11.17 0.25
CA GLY A 62 7.71 -12.12 0.10
C GLY A 62 7.30 -13.57 -0.18
N VAL A 63 6.07 -13.97 0.21
CA VAL A 63 5.57 -15.35 -0.02
C VAL A 63 4.62 -15.48 -1.21
N LEU A 64 4.09 -14.35 -1.71
CA LEU A 64 3.20 -14.34 -2.87
C LEU A 64 3.93 -14.77 -4.15
N ARG A 65 3.33 -15.71 -4.88
CA ARG A 65 3.71 -16.06 -6.25
C ARG A 65 3.34 -14.92 -7.22
N PRO A 66 3.95 -14.81 -8.42
CA PRO A 66 3.66 -13.73 -9.37
C PRO A 66 2.17 -13.52 -9.66
N HIS A 67 1.42 -14.59 -9.95
CA HIS A 67 -0.02 -14.52 -10.20
C HIS A 67 -0.82 -14.05 -8.97
N GLN A 68 -0.35 -14.36 -7.76
CA GLN A 68 -1.00 -13.91 -6.53
C GLN A 68 -0.75 -12.41 -6.29
N ARG A 69 0.42 -11.90 -6.67
CA ARG A 69 0.72 -10.46 -6.62
C ARG A 69 -0.21 -9.68 -7.56
N GLU A 70 -0.39 -10.19 -8.77
CA GLU A 70 -1.34 -9.63 -9.75
C GLU A 70 -2.78 -9.68 -9.24
N GLY A 71 -3.20 -10.82 -8.66
CA GLY A 71 -4.53 -10.96 -8.06
C GLY A 71 -4.79 -9.97 -6.93
N VAL A 72 -3.82 -9.75 -6.03
CA VAL A 72 -3.94 -8.74 -4.96
C VAL A 72 -4.04 -7.32 -5.53
N LYS A 73 -3.21 -6.98 -6.52
CA LYS A 73 -3.27 -5.68 -7.21
C LYS A 73 -4.62 -5.46 -7.88
N PHE A 74 -5.11 -6.45 -8.61
CA PHE A 74 -6.43 -6.42 -9.25
C PHE A 74 -7.55 -6.21 -8.23
N MET A 75 -7.58 -6.98 -7.14
CA MET A 75 -8.60 -6.81 -6.12
C MET A 75 -8.53 -5.43 -5.47
N TYR A 76 -7.33 -4.93 -5.18
CA TYR A 76 -7.14 -3.59 -4.63
C TYR A 76 -7.70 -2.52 -5.56
N ASP A 77 -7.38 -2.56 -6.86
CA ASP A 77 -7.88 -1.61 -7.85
C ASP A 77 -9.41 -1.68 -7.97
N CYS A 78 -10.01 -2.86 -7.83
CA CYS A 78 -11.46 -3.02 -7.82
C CYS A 78 -12.12 -2.44 -6.56
N VAL A 79 -11.63 -2.75 -5.36
CA VAL A 79 -12.26 -2.30 -4.11
C VAL A 79 -12.01 -0.81 -3.83
N THR A 80 -11.03 -0.20 -4.49
CA THR A 80 -10.76 1.25 -4.42
C THR A 80 -11.44 2.05 -5.54
N GLY A 81 -12.17 1.39 -6.45
CA GLY A 81 -12.86 2.05 -7.57
C GLY A 81 -11.93 2.57 -8.67
N VAL A 82 -10.64 2.19 -8.65
CA VAL A 82 -9.67 2.51 -9.71
C VAL A 82 -9.99 1.72 -10.98
N LYS A 83 -10.41 0.45 -10.83
CA LYS A 83 -10.71 -0.42 -11.97
C LYS A 83 -11.99 -0.02 -12.69
N ILE A 84 -13.05 0.28 -11.94
CA ILE A 84 -14.34 0.74 -12.44
C ILE A 84 -14.82 1.85 -11.49
N PRO A 85 -14.97 3.10 -11.98
CA PRO A 85 -15.43 4.20 -11.14
C PRO A 85 -16.77 3.90 -10.47
N ASN A 86 -16.93 4.33 -9.22
CA ASN A 86 -18.12 4.12 -8.39
C ASN A 86 -18.51 2.64 -8.13
N ASN A 87 -17.59 1.70 -8.35
CA ASN A 87 -17.78 0.28 -8.02
C ASN A 87 -16.65 -0.18 -7.09
N TYR A 88 -16.99 -0.92 -6.03
CA TYR A 88 -16.06 -1.28 -4.95
C TYR A 88 -16.05 -2.79 -4.65
N GLY A 89 -16.52 -3.60 -5.60
CA GLY A 89 -16.57 -5.05 -5.50
C GLY A 89 -15.65 -5.71 -6.52
N CYS A 90 -15.26 -6.96 -6.25
CA CYS A 90 -14.54 -7.79 -7.22
C CYS A 90 -15.03 -9.24 -7.14
N ILE A 91 -14.84 -9.99 -8.23
CA ILE A 91 -15.07 -11.43 -8.28
C ILE A 91 -13.74 -12.09 -8.64
N MET A 92 -13.24 -12.97 -7.78
CA MET A 92 -12.09 -13.82 -8.10
C MET A 92 -12.58 -15.14 -8.68
N ALA A 93 -12.43 -15.30 -9.99
CA ALA A 93 -12.85 -16.48 -10.74
C ALA A 93 -11.68 -17.40 -11.16
N ASP A 94 -10.52 -17.23 -10.56
CA ASP A 94 -9.33 -18.05 -10.82
C ASP A 94 -9.54 -19.52 -10.46
N GLU A 95 -8.78 -20.41 -11.10
CA GLU A 95 -8.78 -21.85 -10.82
C GLU A 95 -8.59 -22.16 -9.31
N MET A 96 -9.17 -23.29 -8.89
CA MET A 96 -9.02 -23.78 -7.53
C MET A 96 -7.56 -24.14 -7.24
N GLY A 97 -7.12 -23.93 -6.00
CA GLY A 97 -5.73 -24.23 -5.60
C GLY A 97 -4.70 -23.12 -5.81
N LEU A 98 -5.04 -22.02 -6.49
CA LEU A 98 -4.11 -20.89 -6.72
C LEU A 98 -3.83 -20.00 -5.50
N GLY A 99 -4.43 -20.33 -4.34
CA GLY A 99 -4.19 -19.63 -3.07
C GLY A 99 -4.99 -18.34 -2.89
N LYS A 100 -6.25 -18.31 -3.36
CA LYS A 100 -7.17 -17.17 -3.21
C LYS A 100 -7.30 -16.67 -1.77
N THR A 101 -7.28 -17.57 -0.78
CA THR A 101 -7.33 -17.21 0.64
C THR A 101 -6.15 -16.31 1.06
N LEU A 102 -4.93 -16.64 0.61
CA LEU A 102 -3.75 -15.82 0.91
C LEU A 102 -3.86 -14.44 0.24
N GLN A 103 -4.38 -14.38 -0.99
CA GLN A 103 -4.62 -13.12 -1.68
C GLN A 103 -5.65 -12.26 -0.91
N CYS A 104 -6.78 -12.85 -0.47
CA CYS A 104 -7.78 -12.16 0.34
C CYS A 104 -7.21 -11.63 1.66
N ILE A 105 -6.46 -12.45 2.39
CA ILE A 105 -5.84 -12.04 3.67
C ILE A 105 -4.87 -10.88 3.43
N THR A 106 -4.10 -10.94 2.34
CA THR A 106 -3.20 -9.85 1.95
C THR A 106 -3.93 -8.54 1.70
N LEU A 107 -5.05 -8.60 0.96
CA LEU A 107 -5.89 -7.45 0.73
C LEU A 107 -6.45 -6.90 2.04
N ILE A 108 -7.06 -7.75 2.87
CA ILE A 108 -7.66 -7.36 4.16
C ILE A 108 -6.62 -6.69 5.06
N TRP A 109 -5.44 -7.31 5.21
CA TRP A 109 -4.36 -6.75 6.02
C TRP A 109 -3.91 -5.38 5.53
N THR A 110 -3.82 -5.21 4.20
CA THR A 110 -3.43 -3.94 3.61
C THR A 110 -4.48 -2.86 3.89
N LEU A 111 -5.77 -3.15 3.67
CA LEU A 111 -6.87 -2.20 3.92
C LEU A 111 -7.01 -1.82 5.40
N LEU A 112 -6.84 -2.78 6.31
CA LEU A 112 -6.91 -2.54 7.76
C LEU A 112 -5.81 -1.62 8.29
N ARG A 113 -4.71 -1.45 7.56
CA ARG A 113 -3.52 -0.71 8.03
C ARG A 113 -3.12 0.46 7.16
N GLN A 114 -3.53 0.49 5.90
CA GLN A 114 -3.01 1.42 4.90
C GLN A 114 -4.10 1.95 3.99
N SER A 115 -3.93 3.21 3.59
CA SER A 115 -4.64 3.88 2.51
C SER A 115 -3.73 4.97 1.94
N PRO A 116 -4.05 5.53 0.76
CA PRO A 116 -3.35 6.69 0.24
C PRO A 116 -3.30 7.88 1.21
N GLU A 117 -4.23 7.97 2.16
CA GLU A 117 -4.33 9.08 3.13
C GLU A 117 -3.51 8.84 4.42
N ALA A 118 -2.74 7.74 4.49
CA ALA A 118 -1.94 7.31 5.64
C ALA A 118 -2.78 6.93 6.89
N LYS A 119 -3.96 6.35 6.67
CA LYS A 119 -4.86 5.80 7.71
C LYS A 119 -5.48 4.47 7.24
N PRO A 120 -6.06 3.64 8.12
CA PRO A 120 -6.87 2.50 7.69
C PRO A 120 -8.02 2.93 6.76
N MET A 121 -8.39 2.06 5.80
CA MET A 121 -9.55 2.27 4.92
C MET A 121 -10.86 1.87 5.61
#